data_AF-A0A1F8U9M4-F1
#
_entry.id   AF-A0A1F8U9M4-F1
#
_cell.length_a   1.000
_cell.length_b   1.000
_cell.length_c   1.000
_cell.angle_alpha   90.00
_cell.angle_beta   90.00
_cell.angle_gamma   90.00
#
_symmetry.space_group_name_H-M   'P 1'
#
loop_
_entity.id
_entity.type
_entity.pdbx_description
1 polymer ?
#
loop_
_entity_poly.entity_id
_entity_poly.type
_entity_poly.pdbx_seq_one_letter_code
_entity_poly.pdbx_strand_id
1 'polypeptide(L)'
;MLKKLMVILVLLMFIFSTIPAYAASNDWKDAQDPVIYKSEIKVTENGGVYKLGFATIKFPKDFIDDKLLPVVVKVEIYAENGIAYIEFTPDIPDFNKAVTISAHAYHGLLYDKAAGKNIRVNIKTQKLKVLHFSRYAFS
;
A
#
# COMPACT_ATOMS: atom_id res chain seq x y z
N MET A 1 14.21 -68.33 12.39
CA MET A 1 13.95 -67.48 11.20
C MET A 1 13.26 -66.15 11.52
N LEU A 2 12.65 -65.97 12.70
CA LEU A 2 12.00 -64.71 13.12
C LEU A 2 12.98 -63.53 13.36
N LYS A 3 14.22 -63.80 13.80
CA LYS A 3 15.23 -62.76 14.04
C LYS A 3 15.76 -62.10 12.76
N LYS A 4 15.80 -62.81 11.63
CA LYS A 4 16.21 -62.25 10.33
C LYS A 4 15.12 -61.37 9.70
N LEU A 5 13.86 -61.61 10.04
CA LEU A 5 12.73 -60.81 9.56
C LEU A 5 12.59 -59.47 10.31
N MET A 6 12.87 -59.43 11.62
CA MET A 6 12.84 -58.19 12.40
C MET A 6 13.95 -57.19 12.00
N VAL A 7 15.13 -57.68 11.61
CA VAL A 7 16.23 -56.79 11.18
C VAL A 7 15.89 -56.05 9.90
N ILE A 8 15.15 -56.69 8.99
CA ILE A 8 14.70 -56.07 7.73
C ILE A 8 13.64 -54.99 7.99
N LEU A 9 12.74 -55.21 8.96
CA LEU A 9 11.69 -54.25 9.31
C LEU A 9 12.26 -52.99 10.01
N VAL A 10 13.29 -53.15 10.86
CA VAL A 10 13.98 -52.02 11.51
C VAL A 10 14.83 -51.23 10.51
N LEU A 11 15.41 -51.90 9.50
CA LEU A 11 16.18 -51.23 8.44
C LEU A 11 15.28 -50.42 7.49
N LEU A 12 14.03 -50.84 7.28
CA LEU A 12 13.06 -50.10 6.45
C LEU A 12 12.49 -48.84 7.15
N MET A 13 12.49 -48.80 8.49
CA MET A 13 12.04 -47.62 9.25
C MET A 13 13.05 -46.45 9.23
N PHE A 14 14.31 -46.69 8.87
CA PHE A 14 15.33 -45.64 8.77
C PHE A 14 15.30 -44.85 7.45
N ILE A 15 14.45 -45.24 6.49
CA ILE A 15 14.37 -44.57 5.18
C ILE A 15 13.35 -43.40 5.18
N PHE A 16 12.61 -43.18 6.28
CA PHE A 16 11.57 -42.15 6.37
C PHE A 16 11.83 -41.02 7.37
N SER A 17 13.04 -40.88 7.91
CA SER A 17 13.30 -39.89 8.98
C SER A 17 14.51 -38.99 8.73
N THR A 18 14.62 -38.42 7.54
CA THR A 18 15.22 -37.08 7.37
C THR A 18 14.61 -36.40 6.13
N ILE A 19 13.32 -36.07 6.18
CA ILE A 19 12.92 -34.84 5.48
C ILE A 19 13.58 -33.75 6.31
N PRO A 20 14.61 -33.02 5.81
CA PRO A 20 14.96 -31.78 6.47
C PRO A 20 13.67 -31.00 6.49
N ALA A 21 13.15 -30.74 7.69
CA ALA A 21 12.20 -29.67 7.90
C ALA A 21 12.94 -28.38 7.53
N TYR A 22 13.09 -28.14 6.22
CA TYR A 22 13.00 -26.83 5.65
C TYR A 22 11.56 -26.39 5.91
N ALA A 23 11.25 -26.13 7.18
CA ALA A 23 10.59 -24.88 7.46
C ALA A 23 11.58 -23.81 6.98
N ALA A 24 11.55 -23.56 5.68
CA ALA A 24 11.60 -22.20 5.21
C ALA A 24 10.45 -21.51 5.92
N SER A 25 10.67 -21.09 7.17
CA SER A 25 10.14 -19.80 7.57
C SER A 25 10.71 -18.89 6.51
N ASN A 26 9.87 -18.54 5.55
CA ASN A 26 10.19 -17.49 4.62
C ASN A 26 10.34 -16.26 5.52
N ASP A 27 11.56 -16.06 6.02
CA ASP A 27 12.19 -14.76 6.12
C ASP A 27 11.99 -14.13 4.74
N TRP A 28 10.77 -13.61 4.51
CA TRP A 28 10.58 -12.52 3.58
C TRP A 28 11.32 -11.38 4.24
N LYS A 29 12.63 -11.35 4.01
CA LYS A 29 13.53 -10.27 4.40
C LYS A 29 12.72 -8.98 4.39
N ASP A 30 12.59 -8.37 5.56
CA ASP A 30 12.13 -7.00 5.81
C ASP A 30 13.08 -5.96 5.17
N ALA A 31 13.62 -6.27 3.98
CA ALA A 31 14.53 -5.47 3.18
C ALA A 31 14.12 -5.54 1.70
N GLN A 32 12.82 -5.45 1.43
CA GLN A 32 12.35 -4.89 0.17
C GLN A 32 12.26 -3.37 0.35
N ASP A 33 12.62 -2.61 -0.69
CA ASP A 33 12.47 -1.16 -0.68
C ASP A 33 11.04 -0.77 -0.22
N PRO A 34 10.88 0.25 0.64
CA PRO A 34 9.59 0.72 1.08
C PRO A 34 8.66 1.03 -0.11
N VAL A 35 7.54 0.31 -0.22
CA VAL A 35 6.55 0.56 -1.26
C VAL A 35 5.68 1.75 -0.86
N ILE A 36 6.13 2.95 -1.21
CA ILE A 36 5.42 4.22 -1.01
C ILE A 36 5.29 4.91 -2.37
N TYR A 37 4.07 5.23 -2.79
CA TYR A 37 3.87 6.04 -3.99
C TYR A 37 3.98 7.52 -3.62
N LYS A 38 4.84 8.27 -4.30
CA LYS A 38 5.03 9.71 -4.04
C LYS A 38 4.98 10.50 -5.34
N SER A 39 4.40 11.70 -5.30
CA SER A 39 4.46 12.65 -6.40
C SER A 39 4.33 14.08 -5.90
N GLU A 40 4.86 15.02 -6.67
CA GLU A 40 4.65 16.45 -6.48
C GLU A 40 3.76 16.95 -7.63
N ILE A 41 2.57 17.45 -7.28
CA ILE A 41 1.55 17.87 -8.22
C ILE A 41 1.47 19.39 -8.21
N LYS A 42 1.77 20.02 -9.34
CA LYS A 42 1.54 21.45 -9.56
C LYS A 42 0.17 21.65 -10.20
N VAL A 43 -0.78 22.23 -9.47
CA VAL A 43 -2.14 22.51 -9.94
C VAL A 43 -2.25 23.99 -10.31
N THR A 44 -2.79 24.26 -11.50
CA THR A 44 -3.02 25.61 -12.03
C THR A 44 -4.52 25.95 -12.00
N GLU A 45 -4.89 27.14 -12.43
CA GLU A 45 -6.28 27.59 -12.59
C GLU A 45 -7.14 26.62 -13.42
N ASN A 46 -6.52 25.86 -14.33
CA ASN A 46 -7.23 24.89 -15.17
C ASN A 46 -7.60 23.59 -14.45
N GLY A 47 -7.15 23.40 -13.20
CA GLY A 47 -7.27 22.15 -12.48
C GLY A 47 -6.41 21.04 -13.07
N GLY A 48 -6.87 19.79 -13.01
CA GLY A 48 -6.17 18.67 -13.64
C GLY A 48 -6.58 17.30 -13.12
N VAL A 49 -6.09 16.26 -13.80
CA VAL A 49 -6.27 14.85 -13.39
C VAL A 49 -4.90 14.19 -13.31
N TYR A 50 -4.59 13.63 -12.16
CA TYR A 50 -3.27 13.07 -11.85
C TYR A 50 -3.42 11.65 -11.34
N LYS A 51 -2.52 10.77 -11.74
CA LYS A 51 -2.48 9.37 -11.30
C LYS A 51 -1.30 9.18 -10.35
N LEU A 52 -1.52 8.47 -9.26
CA LEU A 52 -0.50 8.09 -8.29
C LEU A 52 -0.81 6.68 -7.77
N GLY A 53 0.04 5.71 -8.11
CA GLY A 53 -0.22 4.30 -7.80
C GLY A 53 -1.58 3.84 -8.32
N PHE A 54 -2.43 3.34 -7.41
CA PHE A 54 -3.80 2.92 -7.70
C PHE A 54 -4.85 4.04 -7.53
N ALA A 55 -4.45 5.29 -7.26
CA ALA A 55 -5.36 6.41 -7.09
C ALA A 55 -5.32 7.37 -8.30
N THR A 56 -6.45 8.02 -8.53
CA THR A 56 -6.60 9.13 -9.47
C THR A 56 -7.16 10.33 -8.72
N ILE A 57 -6.49 11.47 -8.78
CA ILE A 57 -6.86 12.70 -8.11
C ILE A 57 -7.30 13.70 -9.19
N LYS A 58 -8.53 14.19 -9.09
CA LYS A 58 -9.10 15.17 -10.00
C LYS A 58 -9.35 16.47 -9.25
N PHE A 59 -8.65 17.50 -9.68
CA PHE A 59 -8.81 18.89 -9.25
C PHE A 59 -9.74 19.59 -10.24
N PRO A 60 -10.94 20.02 -9.82
CA PRO A 60 -11.77 20.90 -10.63
C PRO A 60 -11.06 22.21 -10.94
N LYS A 61 -11.48 22.88 -12.02
CA LYS A 61 -11.14 24.29 -12.26
C LYS A 61 -11.59 25.14 -11.07
N ASP A 62 -10.78 26.10 -10.63
CA ASP A 62 -11.10 27.02 -9.52
C ASP A 62 -11.50 26.27 -8.22
N PHE A 63 -10.83 25.14 -7.92
CA PHE A 63 -11.13 24.37 -6.70
C PHE A 63 -10.73 25.11 -5.41
N ILE A 64 -9.87 26.12 -5.52
CA ILE A 64 -9.39 26.96 -4.43
C ILE A 64 -9.30 28.42 -4.92
N ASP A 65 -9.04 29.37 -4.01
CA ASP A 65 -8.80 30.78 -4.33
C ASP A 65 -7.65 30.92 -5.34
N ASP A 66 -7.90 31.67 -6.42
CA ASP A 66 -6.94 31.89 -7.50
C ASP A 66 -5.63 32.53 -7.03
N LYS A 67 -5.64 33.27 -5.91
CA LYS A 67 -4.44 33.84 -5.29
C LYS A 67 -3.49 32.79 -4.74
N LEU A 68 -3.98 31.58 -4.49
CA LEU A 68 -3.19 30.43 -4.03
C LEU A 68 -2.67 29.59 -5.21
N LEU A 69 -3.07 29.90 -6.45
CA LEU A 69 -2.65 29.19 -7.66
C LEU A 69 -1.46 29.89 -8.35
N PRO A 70 -0.53 29.14 -8.96
CA PRO A 70 -0.46 27.69 -8.96
C PRO A 70 0.02 27.14 -7.60
N VAL A 71 -0.62 26.07 -7.13
CA VAL A 71 -0.24 25.41 -5.88
C VAL A 71 0.54 24.13 -6.17
N VAL A 72 1.58 23.88 -5.38
CA VAL A 72 2.36 22.64 -5.43
C VAL A 72 2.03 21.80 -4.21
N VAL A 73 1.53 20.58 -4.45
CA VAL A 73 1.10 19.66 -3.40
C VAL A 73 1.86 18.35 -3.52
N LYS A 74 2.51 17.94 -2.45
CA LYS A 74 3.13 16.62 -2.32
C LYS A 74 2.06 15.63 -1.93
N VAL A 75 2.04 14.47 -2.58
CA VAL A 75 1.06 13.42 -2.33
C VAL A 75 1.79 12.11 -2.08
N GLU A 76 1.44 11.43 -1.00
CA GLU A 76 1.96 10.11 -0.67
C GLU A 76 0.83 9.08 -0.51
N ILE A 77 1.07 7.85 -0.94
CA ILE A 77 0.22 6.69 -0.62
C ILE A 77 1.09 5.65 0.09
N TYR A 78 0.70 5.32 1.31
CA TYR A 78 1.41 4.41 2.22
C TYR A 78 0.42 3.68 3.13
N ALA A 79 0.91 2.81 4.01
CA ALA A 79 0.10 2.21 5.07
C ALA A 79 0.57 2.68 6.46
N GLU A 80 -0.35 2.74 7.42
CA GLU A 80 -0.02 2.97 8.82
C GLU A 80 -1.00 2.17 9.68
N ASN A 81 -0.48 1.38 10.62
CA ASN A 81 -1.30 0.53 11.49
C ASN A 81 -2.23 -0.41 10.69
N GLY A 82 -1.74 -0.98 9.58
CA GLY A 82 -2.51 -1.88 8.72
C GLY A 82 -3.47 -1.20 7.74
N ILE A 83 -3.62 0.13 7.80
CA ILE A 83 -4.60 0.89 6.99
C ILE A 83 -3.86 1.66 5.90
N ALA A 84 -4.34 1.59 4.66
CA ALA A 84 -3.79 2.37 3.56
C ALA A 84 -4.33 3.81 3.58
N TYR A 85 -3.46 4.78 3.33
CA TYR A 85 -3.77 6.19 3.31
C TYR A 85 -3.29 6.87 2.03
N ILE A 86 -3.97 7.94 1.66
CA ILE A 86 -3.44 9.00 0.81
C ILE A 86 -3.30 10.27 1.66
N GLU A 87 -2.13 10.88 1.61
CA GLU A 87 -1.80 12.09 2.37
C GLU A 87 -1.32 13.19 1.43
N PHE A 88 -1.74 14.41 1.71
CA PHE A 88 -1.40 15.61 0.96
C PHE A 88 -0.61 16.56 1.86
N THR A 89 0.38 17.26 1.30
CA THR A 89 1.17 18.27 2.02
C THR A 89 1.48 19.44 1.09
N PRO A 90 1.26 20.71 1.49
CA PRO A 90 0.74 21.13 2.80
C PRO A 90 -0.75 20.80 2.98
N ASP A 91 -1.21 20.88 4.22
CA ASP A 91 -2.64 20.90 4.54
C ASP A 91 -3.22 22.21 4.02
N ILE A 92 -4.33 22.12 3.29
CA ILE A 92 -4.99 23.27 2.68
C ILE A 92 -6.48 23.17 2.98
N PRO A 93 -7.05 24.05 3.81
CA PRO A 93 -8.48 24.03 4.13
C PRO A 93 -9.34 24.67 3.02
N ASP A 94 -10.66 24.56 3.20
CA ASP A 94 -11.69 25.40 2.56
C ASP A 94 -11.64 25.49 1.02
N PHE A 95 -11.77 24.34 0.35
CA PHE A 95 -11.91 24.33 -1.11
C PHE A 95 -13.25 24.90 -1.57
N ASN A 96 -13.18 25.76 -2.59
CA ASN A 96 -14.35 26.26 -3.31
C ASN A 96 -15.12 25.11 -4.01
N LYS A 97 -14.40 24.07 -4.45
CA LYS A 97 -14.98 22.87 -5.10
C LYS A 97 -14.27 21.62 -4.62
N ALA A 98 -15.03 20.55 -4.40
CA ALA A 98 -14.47 19.31 -3.92
C ALA A 98 -13.47 18.68 -4.91
N VAL A 99 -12.27 18.38 -4.42
CA VAL A 99 -11.31 17.52 -5.12
C VAL A 99 -11.81 16.08 -5.04
N THR A 100 -11.69 15.35 -6.13
CA THR A 100 -12.12 13.96 -6.21
C THR A 100 -10.91 13.03 -6.15
N ILE A 101 -10.91 12.10 -5.21
CA ILE A 101 -9.94 11.01 -5.15
C ILE A 101 -10.67 9.73 -5.53
N SER A 102 -10.21 9.03 -6.56
CA SER A 102 -10.74 7.73 -6.98
C SER A 102 -9.67 6.68 -6.79
N ALA A 103 -9.86 5.78 -5.83
CA ALA A 103 -9.02 4.60 -5.69
C ALA A 103 -9.61 3.48 -6.55
N HIS A 104 -8.76 2.88 -7.37
CA HIS A 104 -9.08 1.67 -8.12
C HIS A 104 -8.78 0.45 -7.26
N ALA A 105 -9.45 -0.67 -7.54
CA ALA A 105 -9.18 -1.92 -6.84
C ALA A 105 -7.69 -2.27 -6.90
N TYR A 106 -7.10 -2.61 -5.75
CA TYR A 106 -5.67 -2.87 -5.63
C TYR A 106 -5.40 -4.00 -4.63
N HIS A 107 -4.65 -5.00 -5.09
CA HIS A 107 -4.13 -6.10 -4.27
C HIS A 107 -2.62 -6.10 -4.42
N GLY A 108 -1.91 -5.59 -3.40
CA GLY A 108 -0.47 -5.43 -3.49
C GLY A 108 0.16 -5.03 -2.17
N LEU A 109 1.40 -4.56 -2.24
CA LEU A 109 2.14 -4.11 -1.06
C LEU A 109 2.02 -2.60 -0.89
N LEU A 110 2.05 -2.16 0.37
CA LEU A 110 2.34 -0.79 0.80
C LEU A 110 3.25 -0.86 2.02
N TYR A 111 4.16 0.10 2.16
CA TYR A 111 4.99 0.22 3.36
C TYR A 111 4.15 0.73 4.53
N ASP A 112 4.08 -0.06 5.60
CA ASP A 112 3.48 0.35 6.86
C ASP A 112 4.51 1.15 7.69
N LYS A 113 4.29 2.46 7.82
CA LYS A 113 5.18 3.36 8.54
C LYS A 113 5.27 3.02 10.04
N ALA A 114 4.19 2.52 10.64
CA ALA A 114 4.17 2.15 12.06
C ALA A 114 4.83 0.79 12.31
N ALA A 115 4.61 -0.19 11.42
CA ALA A 115 5.20 -1.52 11.55
C ALA A 115 6.65 -1.61 11.01
N GLY A 116 7.10 -0.61 10.24
CA GLY A 116 8.45 -0.54 9.67
C GLY A 116 8.70 -1.56 8.54
N LYS A 117 7.64 -2.03 7.87
CA LYS A 117 7.74 -3.07 6.84
C LYS A 117 6.64 -2.99 5.79
N ASN A 118 6.86 -3.60 4.63
CA ASN A 118 5.83 -3.75 3.61
C ASN A 118 4.73 -4.73 4.08
N ILE A 119 3.47 -4.33 3.98
CA ILE A 119 2.30 -5.16 4.28
C ILE A 119 1.45 -5.36 3.03
N ARG A 120 0.72 -6.49 2.96
CA ARG A 120 -0.29 -6.70 1.93
C ARG A 120 -1.54 -5.88 2.26
N VAL A 121 -2.02 -5.12 1.30
CA VAL A 121 -3.27 -4.36 1.39
C VAL A 121 -4.25 -4.84 0.32
N ASN A 122 -5.53 -4.73 0.64
CA ASN A 122 -6.63 -4.99 -0.28
C ASN A 122 -7.55 -3.78 -0.29
N ILE A 123 -7.47 -2.99 -1.35
CA ILE A 123 -8.25 -1.77 -1.51
C ILE A 123 -9.36 -2.04 -2.50
N LYS A 124 -10.60 -1.74 -2.09
CA LYS A 124 -11.77 -1.77 -2.99
C LYS A 124 -11.82 -0.47 -3.80
N THR A 125 -12.46 -0.54 -4.97
CA THR A 125 -12.77 0.66 -5.74
C THR A 125 -13.64 1.59 -4.91
N GLN A 126 -13.20 2.84 -4.74
CA GLN A 126 -13.95 3.84 -3.99
C GLN A 126 -13.65 5.26 -4.46
N LYS A 127 -14.53 6.18 -4.09
CA LYS A 127 -14.45 7.59 -4.49
C LYS A 127 -14.69 8.49 -3.30
N LEU A 128 -13.71 9.34 -3.01
CA LEU A 128 -13.79 10.36 -1.97
C LEU A 128 -13.95 11.74 -2.63
N LYS A 129 -14.80 12.56 -2.04
CA LYS A 129 -14.92 13.99 -2.37
C LYS A 129 -14.43 14.76 -1.15
N VAL A 130 -13.35 15.51 -1.31
CA VAL A 130 -12.66 16.19 -0.21
C VAL A 130 -12.71 17.70 -0.39
N LEU A 131 -12.92 18.42 0.71
CA LEU A 131 -13.02 19.88 0.74
C LEU A 131 -11.80 20.54 1.39
N HIS A 132 -10.77 19.75 1.69
CA HIS A 132 -9.49 20.19 2.20
C HIS A 132 -8.42 19.14 1.86
N PHE A 133 -7.15 19.48 2.02
CA PHE A 133 -6.03 18.53 2.03
C PHE A 133 -5.68 18.17 3.47
N SER A 134 -5.50 16.87 3.68
CA SER A 134 -5.08 16.24 4.92
C SER A 134 -4.69 14.79 4.59
N ARG A 135 -5.14 13.83 5.39
CA ARG A 135 -4.93 12.40 5.22
C ARG A 135 -6.27 11.66 5.17
N TYR A 136 -6.44 10.80 4.18
CA TYR A 136 -7.65 10.01 3.97
C TYR A 136 -7.34 8.52 3.94
N ALA A 137 -8.10 7.74 4.70
CA ALA A 137 -8.00 6.29 4.69
C ALA A 137 -8.73 5.70 3.49
N PHE A 138 -8.17 4.64 2.93
CA PHE A 138 -8.86 3.75 2.00
C PHE A 138 -9.45 2.57 2.80
N SER A 139 -10.76 2.60 3.02
CA SER A 139 -11.54 1.51 3.65
C SER A 139 -12.14 0.55 2.63
#